data_AF-A0A2T6MXT6-F1
#
_entry.id   AF-A0A2T6MXT6-F1
#
_cell.length_a   1.000
_cell.length_b   1.000
_cell.length_c   1.000
_cell.angle_alpha   90.00
_cell.angle_beta   90.00
_cell.angle_gamma   90.00
#
_symmetry.space_group_name_H-M   'P 1'
#
loop_
_entity.id
_entity.type
_entity.pdbx_description
1 polymer ?
#
loop_
_entity_poly.entity_id
_entity_poly.type
_entity_poly.pdbx_seq_one_letter_code
_entity_poly.pdbx_strand_id
1 'polypeptide(L)'
;MSEDIFQRLLPLVRELHAETATLVAQESELQLWYNRGYADGMIEAMRSLGFSQRLDAAGLAVDGSLISGQEFLPWGKAYLHGFEMGERETAEALT
;
A
#
# COMPACT_ATOMS: atom_id res chain seq x y z
N MET A 1 -4.91 -0.56 21.71
CA MET A 1 -5.80 -0.08 20.65
C MET A 1 -5.05 0.10 19.33
N SER A 2 -4.18 1.11 19.18
CA SER A 2 -3.37 1.27 17.94
C SER A 2 -2.49 0.06 17.64
N GLU A 3 -1.90 -0.54 18.69
CA GLU A 3 -1.16 -1.80 18.58
C GLU A 3 -2.02 -2.96 18.04
N ASP A 4 -3.23 -3.14 18.58
CA ASP A 4 -4.14 -4.22 18.15
C ASP A 4 -4.61 -4.04 16.71
N ILE A 5 -4.80 -2.79 16.29
CA ILE A 5 -5.15 -2.42 14.91
C ILE A 5 -3.95 -2.70 14.00
N PHE A 6 -2.74 -2.27 14.37
CA PHE A 6 -1.52 -2.58 13.62
C PHE A 6 -1.36 -4.09 13.38
N GLN A 7 -1.59 -4.93 14.40
CA GLN A 7 -1.51 -6.39 14.27
C GLN A 7 -2.54 -6.97 13.28
N ARG A 8 -3.66 -6.27 13.03
CA ARG A 8 -4.67 -6.66 12.03
C ARG A 8 -4.35 -6.12 10.63
N LEU A 9 -3.78 -4.92 10.55
CA LEU A 9 -3.42 -4.30 9.28
C LEU A 9 -2.20 -4.99 8.64
N LEU A 10 -1.26 -5.48 9.45
CA LEU A 10 -0.05 -6.12 8.94
C LEU A 10 -0.33 -7.36 8.05
N PRO A 11 -1.19 -8.32 8.44
CA PRO A 11 -1.61 -9.41 7.56
C PRO A 11 -2.28 -8.91 6.27
N LEU A 12 -3.17 -7.92 6.37
CA LEU A 12 -3.88 -7.37 5.22
C LEU A 12 -2.92 -6.79 4.18
N VAL A 13 -1.92 -6.00 4.60
CA VAL A 13 -0.89 -5.48 3.68
C VAL A 13 -0.12 -6.61 3.00
N ARG A 14 0.20 -7.70 3.72
CA ARG A 14 0.89 -8.85 3.14
C ARG A 14 0.04 -9.56 2.08
N GLU A 15 -1.26 -9.72 2.36
CA GLU A 15 -2.21 -10.31 1.41
C GLU A 15 -2.31 -9.46 0.14
N LEU A 16 -2.47 -8.14 0.27
CA LEU A 16 -2.53 -7.22 -0.87
C LEU A 16 -1.23 -7.22 -1.69
N HIS A 17 -0.05 -7.23 -1.04
CA HIS A 17 1.23 -7.35 -1.75
C HIS A 17 1.37 -8.69 -2.48
N ALA A 18 0.88 -9.79 -1.90
CA ALA A 18 0.94 -11.09 -2.54
C ALA A 18 0.02 -11.17 -3.77
N GLU A 19 -1.20 -10.64 -3.66
CA GLU A 19 -2.15 -10.57 -4.78
C GLU A 19 -1.63 -9.71 -5.94
N THR A 20 -0.82 -8.70 -5.62
CA THR A 20 -0.30 -7.72 -6.58
C THR A 20 1.19 -7.93 -6.92
N ALA A 21 1.75 -9.10 -6.58
CA ALA A 21 3.16 -9.41 -6.86
C ALA A 21 3.45 -9.57 -8.36
N THR A 22 2.45 -9.92 -9.16
CA THR A 22 2.57 -10.17 -10.61
C THR A 22 1.70 -9.21 -11.43
N LEU A 23 1.72 -7.92 -11.07
CA LEU A 23 0.99 -6.88 -11.80
C LEU A 23 1.46 -6.76 -13.26
N VAL A 24 0.50 -6.59 -14.15
CA VAL A 24 0.74 -6.28 -15.55
C VAL A 24 0.20 -4.88 -15.84
N ALA A 25 0.95 -4.10 -16.62
CA ALA A 25 0.55 -2.75 -17.05
C ALA A 25 -0.57 -2.82 -18.10
N GLN A 26 -1.80 -3.09 -17.65
CA GLN A 26 -2.99 -3.21 -18.49
C GLN A 26 -4.26 -2.71 -17.79
N GLU A 27 -5.21 -2.20 -18.57
CA GLU A 27 -6.46 -1.61 -18.05
C GLU A 27 -7.42 -2.63 -17.42
N SER A 28 -7.29 -3.93 -17.73
CA SER A 28 -8.09 -4.96 -17.05
C SER A 28 -7.69 -5.18 -15.60
N GLU A 29 -6.53 -4.65 -15.17
CA GLU A 29 -5.97 -4.84 -13.82
C GLU A 29 -6.02 -3.58 -12.96
N LEU A 30 -6.82 -2.57 -13.33
CA LEU A 30 -6.88 -1.31 -12.57
C LEU A 30 -7.20 -1.51 -11.09
N GLN A 31 -8.06 -2.47 -10.75
CA GLN A 31 -8.34 -2.80 -9.34
C GLN A 31 -7.11 -3.37 -8.61
N LEU A 32 -6.29 -4.18 -9.29
CA LEU A 32 -5.05 -4.70 -8.70
C LEU A 32 -4.03 -3.56 -8.50
N TRP A 33 -3.92 -2.65 -9.47
CA TRP A 33 -3.08 -1.46 -9.33
C TRP A 33 -3.54 -0.55 -8.19
N TYR A 34 -4.85 -0.34 -8.03
CA TYR A 34 -5.43 0.33 -6.88
C TYR A 34 -5.08 -0.38 -5.57
N ASN A 35 -5.27 -1.71 -5.49
CA ASN A 35 -4.98 -2.49 -4.30
C ASN A 35 -3.50 -2.42 -3.91
N ARG A 36 -2.60 -2.42 -4.89
CA ARG A 36 -1.16 -2.27 -4.65
C ARG A 36 -0.84 -0.89 -4.10
N GLY A 37 -1.37 0.16 -4.73
CA GLY A 37 -1.24 1.52 -4.23
C GLY A 37 -1.76 1.64 -2.81
N TYR A 38 -2.95 1.11 -2.53
CA TYR A 38 -3.55 1.09 -1.20
C TYR A 38 -2.62 0.46 -0.17
N ALA A 39 -2.09 -0.73 -0.45
CA ALA A 39 -1.16 -1.39 0.46
C ALA A 39 0.13 -0.58 0.69
N ASP A 40 0.70 0.01 -0.35
CA ASP A 40 1.88 0.87 -0.25
C ASP A 40 1.58 2.14 0.60
N GLY A 41 0.39 2.73 0.44
CA GLY A 41 -0.07 3.85 1.27
C GLY A 41 -0.26 3.47 2.75
N MET A 42 -0.80 2.28 3.03
CA MET A 42 -0.90 1.75 4.40
C MET A 42 0.50 1.61 5.04
N ILE A 43 1.51 1.16 4.28
CA ILE A 43 2.89 1.03 4.76
C ILE A 43 3.46 2.39 5.15
N GLU A 44 3.27 3.43 4.33
CA GLU A 44 3.77 4.78 4.64
C GLU A 44 3.07 5.41 5.85
N ALA A 45 1.76 5.23 5.98
CA ALA A 45 1.04 5.67 7.19
C ALA A 45 1.57 4.95 8.45
N MET A 46 1.72 3.63 8.43
CA MET A 46 2.28 2.88 9.56
C MET A 46 3.73 3.29 9.87
N ARG A 47 4.54 3.56 8.84
CA ARG A 47 5.92 4.03 8.98
C ARG A 47 5.97 5.41 9.65
N SER A 48 5.16 6.36 9.20
CA SER A 48 5.10 7.72 9.77
C SER A 48 4.61 7.74 11.22
N LEU A 49 3.78 6.77 11.62
CA LEU A 49 3.29 6.60 12.99
C LEU A 49 4.24 5.82 13.92
N GLY A 50 5.44 5.45 13.43
CA GLY A 50 6.51 4.86 14.25
C GLY A 50 6.58 3.34 14.24
N PHE A 51 5.88 2.66 13.34
CA PHE A 51 5.91 1.18 13.21
C PHE A 51 7.03 0.66 12.30
N SER A 52 7.97 1.50 11.86
CA SER A 52 9.02 1.18 10.87
C SER A 52 9.78 -0.11 11.17
N GLN A 53 10.25 -0.32 12.40
CA GLN A 53 11.03 -1.51 12.77
C GLN A 53 10.26 -2.82 12.51
N ARG A 54 8.94 -2.81 12.68
CA ARG A 54 8.09 -3.99 12.51
C ARG A 54 7.76 -4.24 11.05
N LEU A 55 7.58 -3.17 10.27
CA LEU A 55 7.45 -3.25 8.81
C LEU A 55 8.72 -3.83 8.19
N ASP A 56 9.89 -3.34 8.61
CA ASP A 56 11.19 -3.84 8.16
C ASP A 56 11.38 -5.31 8.54
N ALA A 57 11.01 -5.71 9.77
CA ALA A 57 11.05 -7.11 10.20
C ALA A 57 10.08 -8.02 9.41
N ALA A 58 8.99 -7.46 8.88
CA ALA A 58 8.04 -8.15 8.01
C ALA A 58 8.47 -8.17 6.53
N GLY A 59 9.57 -7.47 6.17
CA GLY A 59 10.03 -7.34 4.79
C GLY A 59 9.10 -6.48 3.92
N LEU A 60 8.33 -5.58 4.53
CA LEU A 60 7.39 -4.71 3.82
C LEU A 60 8.04 -3.35 3.56
N ALA A 61 8.17 -3.02 2.28
CA ALA A 61 8.71 -1.76 1.81
C ALA A 61 8.00 -1.33 0.53
N VAL A 62 7.83 -0.02 0.37
CA VAL A 62 7.29 0.59 -0.84
C VAL A 62 8.38 0.67 -1.90
N ASP A 63 8.06 0.23 -3.12
CA ASP A 63 8.91 0.44 -4.29
C ASP A 63 8.48 1.72 -5.01
N GLY A 64 9.17 2.83 -4.70
CA GLY A 64 8.90 4.12 -5.31
C GLY A 64 9.17 4.19 -6.82
N SER A 65 9.78 3.17 -7.43
CA SER A 65 10.03 3.12 -8.88
C SER A 65 8.90 2.48 -9.68
N LEU A 66 7.95 1.79 -9.02
CA LEU A 66 6.95 0.94 -9.64
C LEU A 66 6.11 1.64 -10.72
N ILE A 67 5.74 2.90 -10.49
CA ILE A 67 4.93 3.71 -11.41
C ILE A 67 5.69 4.89 -12.03
N SER A 68 7.02 4.94 -11.87
CA SER A 68 7.82 6.07 -12.32
C SER A 68 7.69 6.30 -13.83
N GLY A 69 7.28 7.50 -14.22
CA GLY A 69 7.03 7.87 -15.62
C GLY A 69 5.73 7.32 -16.21
N GLN A 70 4.88 6.69 -15.40
CA GLN A 70 3.60 6.09 -15.77
C GLN A 70 2.43 6.65 -14.96
N GLU A 71 2.65 7.66 -14.13
CA GLU A 71 1.70 8.25 -13.17
C GLU A 71 0.42 8.74 -13.86
N PHE A 72 0.51 9.16 -15.12
CA PHE A 72 -0.60 9.68 -15.91
C PHE A 72 -1.42 8.60 -16.62
N LEU A 73 -0.90 7.37 -16.72
CA LEU A 73 -1.57 6.24 -17.35
C LEU A 73 -2.70 5.72 -16.44
N PRO A 74 -3.68 4.97 -16.98
CA PRO A 74 -4.82 4.50 -16.19
C PRO A 74 -4.41 3.74 -14.92
N TRP A 75 -3.43 2.83 -15.01
CA TRP A 75 -2.94 2.09 -13.85
C TRP A 75 -2.11 2.93 -12.87
N GLY A 76 -1.32 3.89 -13.37
CA GLY A 76 -0.60 4.84 -12.52
C GLY A 76 -1.56 5.69 -11.69
N LYS A 77 -2.65 6.16 -12.30
CA LYS A 77 -3.73 6.88 -11.58
C LYS A 77 -4.44 5.98 -10.57
N ALA A 78 -4.72 4.73 -10.94
CA ALA A 78 -5.35 3.77 -10.02
C ALA A 78 -4.46 3.51 -8.79
N TYR A 79 -3.17 3.29 -9.01
CA TYR A 79 -2.18 3.15 -7.94
C TYR A 79 -2.14 4.40 -7.05
N LEU A 80 -1.98 5.59 -7.63
CA LEU A 80 -1.87 6.83 -6.85
C LEU A 80 -3.12 7.08 -6.00
N HIS A 81 -4.30 6.84 -6.58
CA HIS A 81 -5.55 6.97 -5.84
C HIS A 81 -5.64 5.93 -4.71
N GLY A 82 -5.26 4.69 -4.97
CA GLY A 82 -5.15 3.66 -3.93
C GLY A 82 -4.23 4.09 -2.80
N PHE A 83 -3.05 4.59 -3.15
CA PHE A 83 -2.04 5.07 -2.20
C PHE A 83 -2.58 6.17 -1.28
N GLU A 84 -3.17 7.23 -1.85
CA GLU A 84 -3.77 8.32 -1.07
C GLU A 84 -4.85 7.80 -0.11
N MET A 85 -5.68 6.85 -0.56
CA MET A 85 -6.74 6.27 0.26
C MET A 85 -6.19 5.38 1.38
N GLY A 86 -5.22 4.52 1.07
CA GLY A 86 -4.59 3.62 2.03
C GLY A 86 -3.83 4.36 3.11
N GLU A 87 -3.12 5.43 2.74
CA GLU A 87 -2.42 6.30 3.69
C GLU A 87 -3.42 6.97 4.64
N ARG A 88 -4.43 7.64 4.10
CA ARG A 88 -5.42 8.39 4.88
C ARG A 88 -6.20 7.50 5.85
N GLU A 89 -6.78 6.41 5.35
CA GLU A 89 -7.62 5.52 6.16
C GLU A 89 -6.83 4.76 7.22
N THR A 90 -5.58 4.40 6.92
CA THR A 90 -4.69 3.77 7.90
C THR A 90 -4.29 4.73 9.01
N ALA A 91 -4.00 5.99 8.66
CA ALA A 91 -3.71 7.02 9.64
C ALA A 91 -4.93 7.24 10.56
N GLU A 92 -6.12 7.43 9.99
CA GLU A 92 -7.39 7.57 10.74
C GLU A 92 -7.66 6.38 11.68
N ALA A 93 -7.32 5.16 11.26
CA ALA A 93 -7.53 3.96 12.08
C ALA A 93 -6.53 3.81 13.24
N LEU A 94 -5.32 4.37 13.12
CA LEU A 94 -4.23 4.18 14.08
C LEU A 94 -4.03 5.35 15.06
N THR A 95 -4.61 6.52 14.79
CA THR A 95 -4.63 7.70 15.68
C THR A 95 -5.80 7.66 16.66
#